data_AF-A0A836CBS4-F1
#
_entry.id   AF-A0A836CBS4-F1
#
_cell.length_a   1.000
_cell.length_b   1.000
_cell.length_c   1.000
_cell.angle_alpha   90.00
_cell.angle_beta   90.00
_cell.angle_gamma   90.00
#
_symmetry.space_group_name_H-M   'P 1'
#
loop_
_entity.id
_entity.type
_entity.pdbx_description
1 polymer ?
#
loop_
_entity_poly.entity_id
_entity_poly.type
_entity_poly.pdbx_seq_one_letter_code
_entity_poly.pdbx_strand_id
1 'polypeptide(L)'
;MNMMMRVLALALLCAAVMAFQPSCFAGTSSVVSQRAAVRSSRGVLHMAKHAQAKGAKKHQKNRPKKSNPSDRNHKPAEYSLEIMSNGRDYPGKPPVYEIVEEAA
;
A
#
# COMPACT_ATOMS: atom_id res chain seq x y z
N MET A 1 -4.07 29.87 58.64
CA MET A 1 -4.54 29.86 57.25
C MET A 1 -6.06 29.76 57.25
N ASN A 2 -6.73 30.87 56.91
CA ASN A 2 -8.19 31.00 57.00
C ASN A 2 -8.88 29.95 56.12
N MET A 3 -9.98 29.33 56.58
CA MET A 3 -10.74 28.33 55.80
C MET A 3 -11.09 28.83 54.40
N MET A 4 -11.36 30.13 54.25
CA MET A 4 -11.61 30.77 52.94
C MET A 4 -10.46 30.62 51.96
N MET A 5 -9.20 30.74 52.40
CA MET A 5 -8.02 30.57 51.56
C MET A 5 -7.85 29.13 51.09
N ARG A 6 -8.26 28.15 51.90
CA ARG A 6 -8.19 26.72 51.55
C ARG A 6 -9.24 26.34 50.50
N VAL A 7 -10.45 26.88 50.61
CA VAL A 7 -11.52 26.66 49.61
C VAL A 7 -11.14 27.28 48.27
N LEU A 8 -10.56 28.48 48.28
CA LEU A 8 -10.11 29.16 47.07
C LEU A 8 -8.95 28.43 46.38
N ALA A 9 -8.00 27.90 47.16
CA ALA A 9 -6.91 27.08 46.64
C ALA A 9 -7.41 25.76 46.02
N LEU A 10 -8.39 25.10 46.65
CA LEU A 10 -8.97 23.85 46.14
C LEU A 10 -9.76 24.09 44.83
N ALA A 11 -10.49 25.21 44.74
CA ALA A 11 -11.21 25.60 43.53
C ALA A 11 -10.26 25.87 42.34
N LEU A 12 -9.14 26.55 42.59
CA LEU A 12 -8.10 26.80 41.58
C LEU A 12 -7.43 25.51 41.09
N LEU A 13 -7.16 24.58 42.01
CA LEU A 13 -6.56 23.28 41.65
C LEU A 13 -7.50 22.46 40.75
N CYS A 14 -8.81 22.42 41.06
CA CYS A 14 -9.79 21.70 40.25
C CYS A 14 -9.96 22.31 38.84
N ALA A 15 -9.85 23.64 38.70
CA ALA A 15 -9.91 24.31 37.40
C ALA A 15 -8.70 23.98 36.52
N ALA A 16 -7.50 23.84 37.11
CA ALA A 16 -6.28 23.51 36.38
C ALA A 16 -6.28 22.07 35.82
N VAL A 17 -6.90 21.12 36.52
CA VAL A 17 -6.96 19.70 36.09
C VAL A 17 -7.89 19.50 34.88
N MET A 18 -8.92 20.33 34.73
CA MET A 18 -9.83 20.27 33.57
C MET A 18 -9.19 20.79 32.28
N ALA A 19 -8.19 21.67 32.37
CA ALA A 19 -7.48 22.20 31.20
C ALA A 19 -6.44 21.25 30.61
N PHE A 20 -6.08 20.18 31.33
CA PHE A 20 -5.08 19.18 30.93
C PHE A 20 -5.68 17.80 30.59
N GLN A 21 -6.97 17.74 30.23
CA GLN A 21 -7.52 16.58 29.54
C GLN A 21 -6.98 16.55 28.10
N PRO A 22 -6.24 15.50 27.67
CA PRO A 22 -5.70 15.42 26.33
C PRO A 22 -6.83 15.07 25.36
N SER A 23 -7.57 16.09 24.90
CA SER A 23 -8.39 15.99 23.69
C SER A 23 -7.48 16.08 22.45
N CYS A 24 -6.54 15.14 22.32
CA CYS A 24 -5.68 15.03 21.16
C CYS A 24 -5.88 13.67 20.47
N PHE A 25 -7.06 13.52 19.86
CA PHE A 25 -7.17 12.78 18.61
C PHE A 25 -8.12 13.54 17.67
N ALA A 26 -7.70 14.74 17.29
CA ALA A 26 -8.31 15.52 16.22
C ALA A 26 -7.35 15.54 15.04
N GLY A 27 -7.35 14.45 14.28
CA GLY A 27 -6.76 14.37 12.96
C GLY A 27 -7.85 13.99 11.97
N THR A 28 -8.52 15.01 11.43
CA THR A 28 -9.42 15.00 10.26
C THR A 28 -10.88 14.58 10.48
N SER A 29 -11.75 15.59 10.50
CA SER A 29 -12.90 15.78 9.59
C SER A 29 -14.22 16.18 10.27
N SER A 30 -14.76 17.29 9.75
CA SER A 30 -16.17 17.63 9.67
C SER A 30 -16.92 18.06 10.94
N VAL A 31 -17.23 19.36 10.95
CA VAL A 31 -18.13 20.07 11.84
C VAL A 31 -19.57 19.55 11.67
N VAL A 32 -19.97 18.53 12.43
CA VAL A 32 -21.39 18.20 12.60
C VAL A 32 -21.67 17.89 14.08
N SER A 33 -22.23 18.89 14.76
CA SER A 33 -23.07 18.82 15.96
C SER A 33 -23.02 17.51 16.78
N GLN A 34 -22.08 17.40 17.72
CA GLN A 34 -22.02 16.28 18.68
C GLN A 34 -23.09 16.34 19.81
N ARG A 35 -23.97 17.36 19.84
CA ARG A 35 -24.97 17.51 20.91
C ARG A 35 -26.24 16.66 20.71
N ALA A 36 -26.41 16.00 19.56
CA ALA A 36 -27.56 15.10 19.33
C ALA A 36 -27.30 13.63 19.69
N ALA A 37 -26.07 13.23 20.00
CA ALA A 37 -25.71 11.81 20.11
C ALA A 37 -26.01 11.14 21.47
N VAL A 38 -26.37 11.90 22.52
CA VAL A 38 -26.50 11.36 23.90
C VAL A 38 -27.97 10.99 24.25
N ARG A 39 -28.94 11.25 23.37
CA ARG A 39 -30.38 10.98 23.65
C ARG A 39 -30.95 9.71 23.01
N SER A 40 -30.12 8.77 22.56
CA SER A 40 -30.60 7.45 22.13
C SER A 40 -29.82 6.33 22.82
N SER A 41 -30.21 6.03 24.05
CA SER A 41 -29.83 4.79 24.76
C SER A 41 -30.50 3.52 24.16
N ARG A 42 -30.97 3.59 22.92
CA ARG A 42 -31.49 2.46 22.12
C ARG A 42 -30.72 2.25 20.80
N GLY A 43 -29.56 2.90 20.64
CA GLY A 43 -28.70 2.67 19.48
C GLY A 43 -28.04 1.30 19.58
N VAL A 44 -28.63 0.28 18.94
CA VAL A 44 -27.92 -0.98 18.66
C VAL A 44 -26.63 -0.60 17.94
N LEU A 45 -25.48 -0.92 18.53
CA LEU A 45 -24.19 -0.73 17.89
C LEU A 45 -24.15 -1.61 16.64
N HIS A 46 -24.48 -1.03 15.49
CA HIS A 46 -24.40 -1.72 14.21
C HIS A 46 -22.92 -1.97 13.89
N MET A 47 -22.50 -3.20 14.16
CA MET A 47 -21.19 -3.69 13.73
C MET A 47 -21.19 -3.90 12.22
N ALA A 48 -20.04 -3.71 11.57
CA ALA A 48 -19.90 -4.03 10.16
C ALA A 48 -20.09 -5.55 9.94
N LYS A 49 -20.94 -5.94 8.99
CA LYS A 49 -21.23 -7.35 8.67
C LYS A 49 -20.01 -8.12 8.13
N HIS A 50 -19.03 -7.41 7.56
CA HIS A 50 -17.92 -8.03 6.82
C HIS A 50 -16.56 -7.64 7.40
N ALA A 51 -15.72 -8.65 7.59
CA ALA A 51 -14.33 -8.45 8.01
C ALA A 51 -13.47 -7.87 6.88
N GLN A 52 -12.54 -6.99 7.24
CA GLN A 52 -11.59 -6.42 6.29
C GLN A 52 -10.48 -7.42 5.95
N ALA A 53 -10.09 -7.49 4.67
CA ALA A 53 -8.91 -8.21 4.26
C ALA A 53 -7.65 -7.38 4.59
N LYS A 54 -6.85 -7.86 5.55
CA LYS A 54 -5.56 -7.26 5.96
C LYS A 54 -4.41 -8.25 5.77
N GLY A 55 -3.17 -7.76 5.85
CA GLY A 55 -1.95 -8.56 5.71
C GLY A 55 -1.90 -9.37 4.41
N ALA A 56 -1.47 -10.63 4.51
CA ALA A 56 -1.34 -11.55 3.37
C ALA A 56 -2.62 -11.69 2.55
N LYS A 57 -3.81 -11.65 3.18
CA LYS A 57 -5.10 -11.75 2.48
C LYS A 57 -5.32 -10.59 1.52
N LYS A 58 -4.88 -9.37 1.87
CA LYS A 58 -4.94 -8.20 0.98
C LYS A 58 -4.00 -8.38 -0.21
N HIS A 59 -2.77 -8.83 0.03
CA HIS A 59 -1.79 -9.06 -1.03
C HIS A 59 -2.22 -10.17 -1.99
N GLN A 60 -2.74 -11.29 -1.49
CA GLN A 60 -3.24 -12.38 -2.33
C GLN A 60 -4.39 -11.94 -3.26
N LYS A 61 -5.27 -11.07 -2.76
CA LYS A 61 -6.39 -10.50 -3.51
C LYS A 61 -5.90 -9.53 -4.58
N ASN A 62 -5.02 -8.59 -4.22
CA ASN A 62 -4.67 -7.46 -5.06
C ASN A 62 -3.40 -7.67 -5.91
N ARG A 63 -2.70 -8.80 -5.78
CA ARG A 63 -1.50 -9.04 -6.59
C ARG A 63 -1.85 -9.01 -8.08
N PRO A 64 -1.04 -8.36 -8.93
CA PRO A 64 -1.23 -8.37 -10.37
C PRO A 64 -1.25 -9.81 -10.91
N LYS A 65 -2.22 -10.12 -11.75
CA LYS A 65 -2.38 -11.43 -12.42
C LYS A 65 -2.80 -11.17 -13.85
N LYS A 66 -2.27 -11.95 -14.78
CA LYS A 66 -2.81 -12.02 -16.14
C LYS A 66 -4.20 -12.64 -16.07
N SER A 67 -5.27 -11.90 -16.37
CA SER A 67 -6.64 -12.42 -16.39
C SER A 67 -7.00 -13.02 -17.76
N ASN A 68 -6.49 -12.40 -18.83
CA ASN A 68 -6.84 -12.74 -20.20
C ASN A 68 -6.09 -14.00 -20.69
N PRO A 69 -6.78 -15.00 -21.26
CA PRO A 69 -6.15 -16.17 -21.86
C PRO A 69 -5.14 -15.83 -22.97
N SER A 70 -5.36 -14.80 -23.79
CA SER A 70 -4.41 -14.46 -24.87
C SER A 70 -3.06 -14.00 -24.33
N ASP A 71 -3.06 -13.14 -23.31
CA ASP A 71 -1.85 -12.65 -22.63
C ASP A 71 -1.12 -13.76 -21.84
N ARG A 72 -1.86 -14.77 -21.36
CA ARG A 72 -1.26 -15.97 -20.74
C ARG A 72 -0.60 -16.88 -21.78
N ASN A 73 -1.21 -16.99 -22.95
CA ASN A 73 -0.78 -17.92 -24.01
C ASN A 73 0.15 -17.26 -25.04
N HIS A 74 0.63 -16.04 -24.78
CA HIS A 74 1.60 -15.38 -25.64
C HIS A 74 2.89 -16.21 -25.67
N LYS A 75 3.21 -16.73 -26.85
CA LYS A 75 4.47 -17.39 -27.12
C LYS A 75 5.52 -16.37 -27.59
N PRO A 76 6.81 -16.60 -27.36
CA PRO A 76 7.87 -15.84 -28.01
C PRO A 76 7.69 -15.86 -29.54
N ALA A 77 8.11 -14.79 -30.22
CA ALA A 77 8.12 -14.77 -31.68
C ALA A 77 9.09 -15.84 -32.19
N GLU A 78 8.65 -16.64 -33.15
CA GLU A 78 9.52 -17.57 -33.87
C GLU A 78 10.26 -16.78 -34.95
N TYR A 79 11.56 -16.62 -34.78
CA TYR A 79 12.43 -16.11 -35.84
C TYR A 79 12.84 -17.29 -36.72
N SER A 80 12.72 -17.14 -38.05
CA SER A 80 13.33 -18.10 -38.96
C SER A 80 14.84 -18.05 -38.72
N LEU A 81 15.39 -19.17 -38.27
CA LEU A 81 16.80 -19.45 -38.48
C LEU A 81 16.90 -19.77 -39.96
N GLU A 82 16.90 -18.76 -40.82
CA GLU A 82 17.38 -18.93 -42.18
C GLU A 82 18.85 -19.34 -42.04
N ILE A 83 19.07 -20.64 -41.87
CA ILE A 83 20.31 -21.28 -42.27
C ILE A 83 20.28 -21.04 -43.76
N MET A 84 20.92 -19.96 -44.20
CA MET A 84 21.24 -19.75 -45.59
C MET A 84 21.91 -21.05 -46.04
N SER A 85 21.16 -21.88 -46.77
CA SER A 85 21.66 -23.12 -47.37
C SER A 85 22.81 -22.84 -48.34
N ASN A 86 23.06 -21.55 -48.60
CA ASN A 86 24.19 -21.00 -49.32
C ASN A 86 25.24 -20.37 -48.38
N GLY A 87 25.60 -21.02 -47.28
CA GLY A 87 26.89 -20.86 -46.57
C GLY A 87 27.40 -19.43 -46.30
N ARG A 88 26.52 -18.42 -46.20
CA ARG A 88 26.91 -17.02 -45.99
C ARG A 88 26.13 -16.48 -44.81
N ASP A 89 26.85 -16.38 -43.70
CA ASP A 89 26.78 -15.34 -42.69
C ASP A 89 25.39 -14.78 -42.30
N TYR A 90 25.02 -15.07 -41.05
CA TYR A 90 24.11 -14.21 -40.28
C TYR A 90 24.60 -12.76 -40.38
N PRO A 91 23.69 -11.76 -40.47
CA PRO A 91 24.10 -10.35 -40.38
C PRO A 91 24.74 -10.12 -39.00
N GLY A 92 26.08 -10.06 -38.97
CA GLY A 92 26.86 -9.84 -37.75
C GLY A 92 27.71 -11.01 -37.24
N LYS A 93 27.82 -12.14 -37.97
CA LYS A 93 28.90 -13.10 -37.67
C LYS A 93 30.23 -12.47 -38.09
N PRO A 94 31.25 -12.41 -37.21
CA PRO A 94 32.57 -11.96 -37.61
C PRO A 94 33.12 -12.93 -38.67
N PRO A 95 33.84 -12.43 -39.69
CA PRO A 95 34.49 -13.28 -40.67
C PRO A 95 35.40 -14.29 -39.95
N VAL A 96 35.31 -15.55 -40.35
CA VAL A 96 36.22 -16.60 -39.87
C VAL A 96 37.50 -16.46 -40.67
N TYR A 97 38.61 -16.15 -40.01
CA TYR A 97 39.93 -16.10 -40.64
C TYR A 97 40.60 -17.47 -40.52
N GLU A 98 41.00 -18.06 -41.64
CA GLU A 98 41.89 -19.23 -41.65
C GLU A 98 43.35 -18.74 -41.62
N ILE A 99 44.16 -19.31 -40.73
CA ILE A 99 45.59 -19.02 -40.65
C ILE A 99 46.28 -19.84 -41.74
N VAL A 100 46.77 -19.18 -42.78
CA VAL A 100 47.60 -19.82 -43.81
C VAL A 100 49.01 -19.92 -43.24
N GLU A 101 49.42 -21.12 -42.82
CA GLU A 101 50.82 -21.41 -42.50
C GLU A 101 51.59 -21.53 -43.81
N GLU A 102 52.32 -20.46 -44.15
CA GLU A 102 53.23 -20.44 -45.29
C GLU A 102 54.46 -21.28 -44.91
N ALA A 103 54.57 -22.47 -45.50
CA ALA A 103 55.69 -23.38 -45.27
C ALA A 103 57.00 -22.74 -45.76
N ALA A 104 57.94 -22.55 -44.84
CA ALA A 104 59.29 -22.02 -45.05
C ALA A 104 60.22 -23.03 -45.76
#